data_AF-A0ABD6FFA9-F1
#
_entry.id   AF-A0ABD6FFA9-F1
#
_cell.length_a   1.000
_cell.length_b   1.000
_cell.length_c   1.000
_cell.angle_alpha   90.00
_cell.angle_beta   90.00
_cell.angle_gamma   90.00
#
_symmetry.space_group_name_H-M   'P 1'
#
loop_
_entity.id
_entity.type
_entity.pdbx_description
1 polymer ?
#
loop_
_entity_poly.entity_id
_entity_poly.type
_entity_poly.pdbx_seq_one_letter_code
_entity_poly.pdbx_strand_id
1 'polypeptide(L)'
;MGVDDASREQYLYHDQGHRAKREEEQERVLELARLLPAFRKEVARQLSARGTGRERVLAGALRILGLGVFRTGGEEYARSNVSVATLQRDHVRLCREQIRFRHVARGGALREVVIADAALAALVRSLRRARPGTERLLAYRTGSGWREVQSENVDERYRELTGAKTDRRR
;
A
#
# COMPACT_ATOMS: atom_id res chain seq x y z
N MET A 1 -28.15 13.47 38.75
CA MET A 1 -27.35 12.73 39.74
C MET A 1 -27.62 11.24 39.50
N GLY A 2 -26.59 10.46 39.11
CA GLY A 2 -26.63 9.01 38.76
C GLY A 2 -27.21 8.73 37.36
N VAL A 3 -26.59 8.13 36.33
CA VAL A 3 -25.61 7.02 36.19
C VAL A 3 -26.11 5.77 36.97
N ASP A 4 -26.34 4.58 36.43
CA ASP A 4 -25.78 3.82 35.29
C ASP A 4 -26.86 2.78 34.85
N ASP A 5 -26.91 2.34 33.58
CA ASP A 5 -27.33 0.96 33.25
C ASP A 5 -26.90 0.55 31.84
N ALA A 6 -25.71 -0.02 31.73
CA ALA A 6 -25.31 -0.85 30.60
C ALA A 6 -24.14 -1.71 31.06
N SER A 7 -24.45 -2.80 31.73
CA SER A 7 -23.56 -3.92 32.03
C SER A 7 -22.70 -4.26 30.81
N ARG A 8 -21.46 -3.78 30.82
CA ARG A 8 -20.40 -4.28 29.94
C ARG A 8 -19.78 -5.47 30.66
N GLU A 9 -20.09 -6.66 30.18
CA GLU A 9 -19.28 -7.84 30.48
C GLU A 9 -17.84 -7.54 30.02
N GLN A 10 -16.95 -7.32 30.98
CA GLN A 10 -15.54 -7.11 30.70
C GLN A 10 -14.93 -8.46 30.31
N TYR A 11 -14.62 -8.62 29.02
CA TYR A 11 -13.70 -9.65 28.55
C TYR A 11 -12.30 -9.36 29.12
N LEU A 12 -12.00 -9.96 30.27
CA LEU A 12 -10.63 -10.18 30.72
C LEU A 12 -9.91 -11.04 29.67
N TYR A 13 -9.18 -10.40 28.77
CA TYR A 13 -8.24 -11.10 27.90
C TYR A 13 -7.07 -11.63 28.75
N HIS A 14 -6.90 -12.95 28.73
CA HIS A 14 -5.78 -13.66 29.34
C HIS A 14 -4.42 -13.12 28.85
N ASP A 15 -3.64 -12.60 29.79
CA ASP A 15 -2.40 -11.82 29.57
C ASP A 15 -1.12 -12.67 29.34
N GLN A 16 -1.24 -13.96 29.03
CA GLN A 16 -0.08 -14.87 28.92
C GLN A 16 0.27 -15.31 27.49
N GLY A 17 -0.66 -15.26 26.54
CA GLY A 17 -0.39 -15.52 25.11
C GLY A 17 0.11 -14.30 24.32
N HIS A 18 -0.03 -13.10 24.90
CA HIS A 18 0.32 -11.85 24.22
C HIS A 18 1.81 -11.52 24.26
N ARG A 19 2.57 -12.00 25.27
CA ARG A 19 3.99 -11.66 25.40
C ARG A 19 4.87 -12.34 24.35
N ALA A 20 4.73 -13.65 24.15
CA ALA A 20 5.49 -14.38 23.12
C ALA A 20 5.16 -13.89 21.69
N LYS A 21 3.88 -13.60 21.39
CA LYS A 21 3.49 -12.99 20.11
C LYS A 21 4.05 -11.58 19.94
N ARG A 22 4.07 -10.77 21.02
CA ARG A 22 4.65 -9.42 20.99
C ARG A 22 6.16 -9.45 20.81
N GLU A 23 6.86 -10.40 21.40
CA GLU A 23 8.31 -10.57 21.24
C GLU A 23 8.66 -11.01 19.80
N GLU A 24 7.95 -12.01 19.24
CA GLU A 24 8.09 -12.37 17.82
C GLU A 24 7.72 -11.21 16.88
N GLU A 25 6.69 -10.45 17.20
CA GLU A 25 6.28 -9.27 16.42
C GLU A 25 7.31 -8.14 16.52
N GLN A 26 7.88 -7.90 17.71
CA GLN A 26 8.94 -6.92 17.94
C GLN A 26 10.21 -7.30 17.18
N GLU A 27 10.64 -8.56 17.24
CA GLU A 27 11.83 -9.03 16.52
C GLU A 27 11.64 -8.94 15.00
N ARG A 28 10.46 -9.31 14.48
CA ARG A 28 10.09 -9.12 13.07
C ARG A 28 10.09 -7.66 12.64
N VAL A 29 9.60 -6.76 13.49
CA VAL A 29 9.63 -5.31 13.22
C VAL A 29 11.07 -4.79 13.16
N LEU A 30 11.95 -5.25 14.05
CA LEU A 30 13.36 -4.89 14.05
C LEU A 30 14.12 -5.44 12.84
N GLU A 31 13.89 -6.70 12.46
CA GLU A 31 14.45 -7.28 11.24
C GLU A 31 13.99 -6.51 10.00
N LEU A 32 12.69 -6.20 9.92
CA LEU A 32 12.15 -5.39 8.84
C LEU A 32 12.79 -3.99 8.81
N ALA A 33 12.96 -3.36 9.96
CA ALA A 33 13.59 -2.04 10.06
C ALA A 33 15.01 -2.03 9.48
N ARG A 34 15.79 -3.11 9.66
CA ARG A 34 17.12 -3.27 9.06
C ARG A 34 17.08 -3.41 7.54
N LEU A 35 16.02 -4.01 6.99
CA LEU A 35 15.83 -4.21 5.55
C LEU A 35 15.27 -2.98 4.83
N LEU A 36 14.60 -2.07 5.56
CA LEU A 36 13.94 -0.88 5.00
C LEU A 36 14.86 0.00 4.14
N PRO A 37 16.12 0.31 4.52
CA PRO A 37 16.99 1.16 3.69
C PRO A 37 17.28 0.53 2.33
N ALA A 38 17.66 -0.75 2.30
CA ALA A 38 17.95 -1.49 1.08
C ALA A 38 16.70 -1.63 0.20
N PHE A 39 15.57 -2.00 0.81
CA PHE A 39 14.28 -2.07 0.14
C PHE A 39 13.88 -0.74 -0.50
N ARG A 40 13.96 0.38 0.24
CA ARG A 40 13.64 1.71 -0.28
C ARG A 40 14.55 2.12 -1.44
N LYS A 41 15.84 1.80 -1.35
CA LYS A 41 16.82 2.07 -2.42
C LYS A 41 16.47 1.31 -3.69
N GLU A 42 16.12 0.03 -3.57
CA GLU A 42 15.76 -0.80 -4.73
C GLU A 42 14.43 -0.35 -5.34
N VAL A 43 13.40 -0.06 -4.54
CA VAL A 43 12.14 0.53 -5.03
C VAL A 43 12.40 1.84 -5.79
N ALA A 44 13.24 2.72 -5.25
CA ALA A 44 13.59 3.98 -5.93
C ALA A 44 14.32 3.74 -7.26
N ARG A 45 15.26 2.79 -7.30
CA ARG A 45 16.00 2.40 -8.51
C ARG A 45 15.06 1.88 -9.60
N GLN A 46 14.08 1.05 -9.23
CA GLN A 46 13.13 0.51 -10.20
C GLN A 46 12.13 1.56 -10.67
N LEU A 47 11.69 2.44 -9.78
CA LEU A 47 10.75 3.52 -10.10
C LEU A 47 11.36 4.53 -11.09
N SER A 48 12.66 4.77 -11.02
CA SER A 48 13.40 5.67 -11.92
C SER A 48 13.63 5.12 -13.32
N ALA A 49 13.35 3.83 -13.56
CA ALA A 49 13.40 3.24 -14.90
C ALA A 49 12.43 3.94 -15.87
N ARG A 50 12.54 3.67 -17.17
CA ARG A 50 11.63 4.22 -18.20
C ARG A 50 10.48 3.24 -18.51
N GLY A 51 9.44 3.74 -19.18
CA GLY A 51 8.32 2.92 -19.68
C GLY A 51 7.33 2.47 -18.61
N THR A 52 6.62 1.38 -18.87
CA THR A 52 5.50 0.86 -18.03
C THR A 52 5.65 -0.65 -17.78
N GLY A 53 6.87 -1.14 -17.65
CA GLY A 53 7.15 -2.55 -17.37
C GLY A 53 6.78 -2.96 -15.93
N ARG A 54 6.62 -4.27 -15.71
CA ARG A 54 6.15 -4.86 -14.44
C ARG A 54 6.88 -4.31 -13.22
N GLU A 55 8.22 -4.38 -13.21
CA GLU A 55 9.02 -3.97 -12.04
C GLU A 55 8.80 -2.50 -11.67
N ARG A 56 8.82 -1.60 -12.65
CA ARG A 56 8.61 -0.16 -12.41
C ARG A 56 7.23 0.12 -11.84
N VAL A 57 6.19 -0.52 -12.39
CA VAL A 57 4.81 -0.31 -11.92
C VAL A 57 4.63 -0.87 -10.51
N LEU A 58 5.18 -2.04 -10.21
CA LEU A 58 5.13 -2.63 -8.86
C LEU A 58 5.95 -1.81 -7.85
N ALA A 59 7.10 -1.26 -8.24
CA ALA A 59 7.84 -0.31 -7.42
C ALA A 59 7.01 0.94 -7.11
N GLY A 60 6.24 1.44 -8.08
CA GLY A 60 5.27 2.51 -7.86
C GLY A 60 4.20 2.14 -6.83
N ALA A 61 3.65 0.93 -6.92
CA ALA A 61 2.67 0.42 -5.94
C ALA A 61 3.26 0.39 -4.53
N LEU A 62 4.46 -0.18 -4.37
CA LEU A 62 5.17 -0.26 -3.09
C LEU A 62 5.52 1.13 -2.54
N ARG A 63 5.90 2.07 -3.42
CA ARG A 63 6.16 3.46 -3.02
C ARG A 63 4.90 4.14 -2.48
N ILE A 64 3.76 3.96 -3.14
CA ILE A 64 2.47 4.50 -2.67
C ILE A 64 2.10 3.92 -1.30
N LEU A 65 2.26 2.61 -1.10
CA LEU A 65 2.04 1.96 0.21
C LEU A 65 2.98 2.51 1.28
N GLY A 66 4.27 2.66 0.97
CA GLY A 66 5.28 3.17 1.88
C GLY A 66 5.09 4.63 2.29
N LEU A 67 4.41 5.42 1.46
CA LEU A 67 4.03 6.81 1.75
C LEU A 67 2.75 6.92 2.59
N GLY A 68 2.08 5.80 2.89
CA GLY A 68 0.90 5.78 3.76
C GLY A 68 -0.38 6.33 3.13
N VAL A 69 -0.44 6.47 1.79
CA VAL A 69 -1.62 7.01 1.07
C VAL A 69 -2.92 6.27 1.41
N PHE A 70 -2.81 4.98 1.68
CA PHE A 70 -3.92 4.09 2.02
C PHE A 70 -3.84 3.54 3.46
N ARG A 71 -2.88 4.00 4.28
CA ARG A 71 -2.72 3.55 5.68
C ARG A 71 -3.12 4.67 6.64
N THR A 72 -4.32 4.60 7.23
CA THR A 72 -4.57 5.19 8.56
C THR A 72 -4.41 4.11 9.62
N GLY A 73 -3.72 4.44 10.71
CA GLY A 73 -3.43 3.51 11.80
C GLY A 73 -4.66 3.14 12.63
N GLY A 74 -4.67 1.89 13.11
CA GLY A 74 -5.55 1.37 14.17
C GLY A 74 -6.96 0.97 13.70
N GLU A 75 -7.26 -0.33 13.69
CA GLU A 75 -8.57 -0.99 13.40
C GLU A 75 -9.29 -0.63 12.07
N GLU A 76 -8.98 0.51 11.44
CA GLU A 76 -9.44 0.96 10.13
C GLU A 76 -8.86 0.16 8.95
N TYR A 77 -7.86 -0.69 9.20
CA TYR A 77 -7.20 -1.52 8.17
C TYR A 77 -8.19 -2.44 7.43
N ALA A 78 -9.24 -2.88 8.11
CA ALA A 78 -10.27 -3.75 7.52
C ALA A 78 -11.39 -2.98 6.80
N ARG A 79 -11.30 -1.64 6.72
CA ARG A 79 -12.48 -0.81 6.51
C ARG A 79 -12.39 0.13 5.30
N SER A 80 -11.22 0.54 4.83
CA SER A 80 -11.11 1.23 3.52
C SER A 80 -11.29 0.23 2.36
N ASN A 81 -12.24 0.50 1.45
CA ASN A 81 -12.43 -0.31 0.23
C ASN A 81 -11.35 -0.05 -0.86
N VAL A 82 -10.44 0.91 -0.64
CA VAL A 82 -9.42 1.28 -1.64
C VAL A 82 -8.05 0.77 -1.19
N SER A 83 -7.56 -0.27 -1.86
CA SER A 83 -6.17 -0.72 -1.79
C SER A 83 -5.39 -0.10 -2.95
N VAL A 84 -4.06 -0.18 -2.89
CA VAL A 84 -3.20 0.34 -3.99
C VAL A 84 -3.52 -0.36 -5.32
N ALA A 85 -3.90 -1.63 -5.30
CA ALA A 85 -4.29 -2.41 -6.48
C ALA A 85 -5.64 -1.95 -7.06
N THR A 86 -6.57 -1.48 -6.22
CA THR A 86 -7.89 -1.03 -6.68
C THR A 86 -7.93 0.45 -7.07
N LEU A 87 -6.82 1.18 -6.97
CA LEU A 87 -6.73 2.58 -7.31
C LEU A 87 -7.08 2.85 -8.78
N GLN A 88 -8.11 3.65 -9.02
CA GLN A 88 -8.54 4.07 -10.35
C GLN A 88 -7.81 5.34 -10.82
N ARG A 89 -7.82 5.56 -12.15
CA ARG A 89 -7.26 6.76 -12.79
C ARG A 89 -7.89 8.06 -12.30
N ASP A 90 -9.19 8.06 -12.01
CA ASP A 90 -9.92 9.26 -11.59
C ASP A 90 -9.64 9.67 -10.15
N HIS A 91 -9.19 8.73 -9.33
CA HIS A 91 -8.69 9.02 -7.99
C HIS A 91 -7.36 9.78 -8.00
N VAL A 92 -6.72 9.97 -9.17
CA VAL A 92 -5.39 10.58 -9.27
C VAL A 92 -5.37 11.79 -10.19
N ARG A 93 -4.86 12.90 -9.65
CA ARG A 93 -4.57 14.12 -10.40
C ARG A 93 -3.08 14.42 -10.32
N LEU A 94 -2.49 14.82 -11.45
CA LEU A 94 -1.11 15.29 -11.52
C LEU A 94 -1.11 16.81 -11.48
N CYS A 95 -0.37 17.38 -10.54
CA CYS A 95 -0.18 18.82 -10.37
C CYS A 95 1.33 19.10 -10.41
N ARG A 96 1.87 19.50 -11.56
CA ARG A 96 3.33 19.66 -11.78
C ARG A 96 4.10 18.37 -11.44
N GLU A 97 4.89 18.39 -10.35
CA GLU A 97 5.67 17.26 -9.83
C GLU A 97 5.00 16.56 -8.63
N GLN A 98 3.77 16.99 -8.30
CA GLN A 98 2.99 16.42 -7.23
C GLN A 98 1.87 15.53 -7.77
N ILE A 99 1.48 14.58 -6.93
CA ILE A 99 0.38 13.65 -7.18
C ILE A 99 -0.64 13.85 -6.08
N ARG A 100 -1.86 14.16 -6.48
CA ARG A 100 -3.00 14.25 -5.59
C ARG A 100 -3.83 12.99 -5.74
N PHE A 101 -3.93 12.23 -4.66
CA PHE A 101 -4.84 11.10 -4.53
C PHE A 101 -6.10 11.58 -3.82
N ARG A 102 -7.26 11.33 -4.43
CA ARG A 102 -8.57 11.68 -3.91
C ARG A 102 -9.47 10.46 -3.97
N HIS A 103 -9.91 9.97 -2.82
CA HIS A 103 -10.78 8.81 -2.72
C HIS A 103 -11.76 8.94 -1.54
N VAL A 104 -12.87 8.21 -1.61
CA VAL A 104 -13.85 8.16 -0.52
C VAL A 104 -13.40 7.09 0.48
N ALA A 105 -13.21 7.48 1.74
CA ALA A 105 -12.95 6.54 2.83
C ALA A 105 -14.26 5.92 3.33
N ARG A 106 -14.16 4.88 4.17
CA ARG A 106 -15.35 4.30 4.80
C ARG A 106 -16.03 5.35 5.67
N GLY A 107 -17.35 5.49 5.52
CA GLY A 107 -18.13 6.56 6.13
C GLY A 107 -18.41 7.76 5.21
N GLY A 108 -18.04 7.67 3.92
CA GLY A 108 -18.37 8.70 2.91
C GLY A 108 -17.47 9.94 2.96
N ALA A 109 -16.60 10.02 3.97
CA ALA A 109 -15.63 11.11 4.09
C ALA A 109 -14.64 11.09 2.92
N LEU A 110 -14.52 12.21 2.24
CA LEU A 110 -13.53 12.40 1.19
C LEU A 110 -12.14 12.54 1.82
N ARG A 111 -11.19 11.71 1.38
CA ARG A 111 -9.78 11.87 1.72
C ARG A 111 -8.98 12.35 0.52
N GLU A 112 -8.14 13.35 0.78
CA GLU A 112 -7.17 13.87 -0.17
C GLU A 112 -5.77 13.76 0.42
N VAL A 113 -4.84 13.22 -0.36
CA VAL A 113 -3.42 13.12 -0.01
C VAL A 113 -2.61 13.68 -1.17
N VAL A 114 -1.76 14.67 -0.89
CA VAL A 114 -0.83 15.25 -1.87
C VAL A 114 0.58 14.78 -1.57
N ILE A 115 1.24 14.23 -2.57
CA ILE A 115 2.61 13.72 -2.48
C ILE A 115 3.49 14.46 -3.47
N ALA A 116 4.61 15.00 -3.00
CA ALA A 116 5.71 15.45 -3.84
C ALA A 116 6.69 14.29 -4.06
N ASP A 117 6.57 13.62 -5.21
CA ASP A 117 7.47 12.53 -5.61
C ASP A 117 7.59 12.52 -7.14
N ALA A 118 8.67 13.10 -7.65
CA ALA A 118 8.87 13.30 -9.09
C ALA A 118 8.93 11.97 -9.86
N ALA A 119 9.52 10.92 -9.27
CA ALA A 119 9.64 9.62 -9.91
C ALA A 119 8.27 8.92 -10.01
N LEU A 120 7.48 8.99 -8.94
CA LEU A 120 6.11 8.48 -8.95
C LEU A 120 5.23 9.31 -9.89
N ALA A 121 5.38 10.64 -9.93
CA ALA A 121 4.63 11.51 -10.81
C ALA A 121 4.96 11.21 -12.29
N ALA A 122 6.23 10.93 -12.59
CA ALA A 122 6.67 10.47 -13.90
C ALA A 122 6.03 9.12 -14.28
N LEU A 123 5.99 8.15 -13.36
CA LEU A 123 5.32 6.86 -13.59
C LEU A 123 3.81 7.06 -13.87
N VAL A 124 3.10 7.79 -13.00
CA VAL A 124 1.67 8.07 -13.18
C VAL A 124 1.42 8.76 -14.51
N ARG A 125 2.29 9.69 -14.91
CA ARG A 125 2.21 10.35 -16.22
C ARG A 125 2.39 9.35 -17.37
N SER A 126 3.37 8.44 -17.29
CA SER A 126 3.55 7.36 -18.26
C SER A 126 2.30 6.47 -18.35
N LEU A 127 1.72 6.06 -17.22
CA LEU A 127 0.53 5.21 -17.16
C LEU A 127 -0.72 5.88 -17.74
N ARG A 128 -0.92 7.19 -17.51
CA ARG A 128 -2.03 7.94 -18.11
C ARG A 128 -1.89 8.07 -19.63
N ARG A 129 -0.67 8.29 -20.14
CA ARG A 129 -0.41 8.37 -21.59
C ARG A 129 -0.58 7.03 -22.30
N ALA A 130 -0.19 5.94 -21.66
CA ALA A 130 -0.14 4.63 -22.29
C ALA A 130 -1.52 3.98 -22.54
N ARG A 131 -2.58 4.52 -21.92
CA ARG A 131 -4.00 4.13 -22.12
C ARG A 131 -4.22 2.61 -22.25
N PRO A 132 -3.98 1.83 -21.17
CA PRO A 132 -4.06 0.37 -21.15
C PRO A 132 -5.47 -0.22 -21.33
N GLY A 133 -6.50 0.60 -21.62
CA GLY A 133 -7.88 0.13 -21.78
C GLY A 133 -8.60 -0.26 -20.48
N THR A 134 -8.06 0.12 -19.32
CA THR A 134 -8.65 -0.13 -18.00
C THR A 134 -8.81 1.16 -17.19
N GLU A 135 -9.76 1.18 -16.28
CA GLU A 135 -9.92 2.23 -15.27
C GLU A 135 -8.85 2.18 -14.17
N ARG A 136 -8.21 1.02 -13.94
CA ARG A 136 -7.15 0.86 -12.94
C ARG A 136 -5.94 1.70 -13.30
N LEU A 137 -5.45 2.50 -12.34
CA LEU A 137 -4.25 3.30 -12.53
C LEU A 137 -3.03 2.41 -12.78
N LEU A 138 -2.85 1.39 -11.95
CA LEU A 138 -1.69 0.52 -11.96
C LEU A 138 -1.94 -0.67 -12.89
N ALA A 139 -1.39 -0.57 -14.09
CA ALA A 139 -1.32 -1.65 -15.06
C ALA A 139 0.06 -1.61 -15.73
N TYR A 140 0.62 -2.77 -16.02
CA TYR A 140 1.92 -2.89 -16.67
C TYR A 140 1.81 -3.57 -18.02
N ARG A 141 2.73 -3.22 -18.92
CA ARG A 141 2.81 -3.78 -20.26
C ARG A 141 3.44 -5.17 -20.22
N THR A 142 2.85 -6.11 -20.93
CA THR A 142 3.35 -7.46 -21.18
C THR A 142 3.58 -7.64 -22.69
N GLY A 143 4.16 -8.78 -23.08
CA GLY A 143 4.29 -9.13 -24.51
C GLY A 143 2.95 -9.30 -25.23
N SER A 144 1.88 -9.64 -24.49
CA SER A 144 0.53 -9.89 -25.02
C SER A 144 -0.45 -8.73 -24.80
N GLY A 145 -0.01 -7.59 -24.26
CA GLY A 145 -0.86 -6.43 -24.02
C GLY A 145 -0.62 -5.79 -22.66
N TRP A 146 -1.69 -5.62 -21.88
CA TRP A 146 -1.66 -4.98 -20.56
C TRP A 146 -2.22 -5.91 -19.50
N ARG A 147 -1.64 -5.82 -18.30
CA ARG A 147 -2.13 -6.54 -17.12
C ARG A 147 -2.28 -5.57 -15.96
N GLU A 148 -3.43 -5.63 -15.29
CA GLU A 148 -3.67 -4.88 -14.06
C GLU A 148 -2.82 -5.42 -12.91
N VAL A 149 -2.39 -4.53 -12.02
CA VAL A 149 -1.73 -4.93 -10.78
C VAL A 149 -2.79 -5.43 -9.81
N GLN A 150 -2.61 -6.65 -9.32
CA GLN A 150 -3.39 -7.24 -8.22
C GLN A 150 -2.59 -7.19 -6.91
N SER A 151 -3.28 -7.34 -5.77
CA SER A 151 -2.64 -7.34 -4.44
C SER A 151 -1.55 -8.40 -4.35
N GLU A 152 -1.78 -9.58 -4.93
CA GLU A 152 -0.83 -10.70 -4.94
C GLU A 152 0.47 -10.33 -5.65
N ASN A 153 0.42 -9.49 -6.70
CA ASN A 153 1.63 -9.05 -7.40
C ASN A 153 2.47 -8.11 -6.55
N VAL A 154 1.82 -7.28 -5.73
CA VAL A 154 2.51 -6.34 -4.83
C VAL A 154 3.13 -7.12 -3.66
N ASP A 155 2.39 -8.06 -3.08
CA ASP A 155 2.86 -8.91 -1.98
C ASP A 155 4.00 -9.84 -2.42
N GLU A 156 3.89 -10.42 -3.62
CA GLU A 156 4.97 -11.18 -4.24
C GLU A 156 6.20 -10.30 -4.43
N ARG A 157 6.04 -9.09 -5.00
CA ARG A 157 7.18 -8.19 -5.21
C ARG A 157 7.82 -7.74 -3.91
N TYR A 158 7.02 -7.47 -2.89
CA TYR A 158 7.52 -7.13 -1.57
C TYR A 158 8.38 -8.26 -0.99
N ARG A 159 7.92 -9.51 -1.11
CA ARG A 159 8.68 -10.70 -0.66
C ARG A 159 9.97 -10.90 -1.44
N GLU A 160 9.94 -10.74 -2.76
CA GLU A 160 11.14 -10.81 -3.62
C GLU A 160 12.22 -9.80 -3.18
N LEU A 161 11.81 -8.58 -2.80
CA LEU A 161 12.73 -7.51 -2.43
C LEU A 161 13.20 -7.54 -0.98
N THR A 162 12.42 -8.11 -0.08
CA THR A 162 12.74 -8.18 1.36
C THR A 162 13.30 -9.53 1.78
N GLY A 163 13.16 -10.58 0.96
CA GLY A 163 13.47 -11.96 1.34
C GLY A 163 12.52 -12.53 2.41
N ALA A 164 11.44 -11.80 2.76
CA ALA A 164 10.51 -12.21 3.81
C ALA A 164 9.72 -13.46 3.37
N LYS A 165 9.87 -14.57 4.11
CA LYS A 165 8.97 -15.73 4.01
C LYS A 165 7.71 -15.41 4.81
N THR A 166 6.56 -15.33 4.15
CA THR A 166 5.28 -15.28 4.88
C THR A 166 4.96 -16.69 5.36
N ASP A 167 4.90 -16.90 6.67
CA ASP A 167 4.21 -18.03 7.27
C ASP A 167 2.71 -17.87 6.98
N ARG A 168 2.26 -18.40 5.83
CA ARG A 168 0.83 -18.66 5.60
C ARG A 168 0.48 -19.90 6.42
N ARG A 169 0.21 -19.72 7.71
CA ARG A 169 -0.44 -20.76 8.50
C ARG A 169 -1.82 -21.03 7.90
N ARG A 170 -2.01 -22.31 7.58
CA ARG A 170 -3.29 -22.95 7.31
C ARG A 170 -4.21 -22.88 8.51
#